data_AF-A0A968VF56-F1
#
_entry.id   AF-A0A968VF56-F1
#
_cell.length_a   1.000
_cell.length_b   1.000
_cell.length_c   1.000
_cell.angle_alpha   90.00
_cell.angle_beta   90.00
_cell.angle_gamma   90.00
#
_symmetry.space_group_name_H-M   'P 1'
#
loop_
_entity.id
_entity.type
_entity.pdbx_description
1 polymer ?
#
loop_
_entity_poly.entity_id
_entity_poly.type
_entity_poly.pdbx_seq_one_letter_code
_entity_poly.pdbx_strand_id
1 'polypeptide(L)' 'MAKGKQMGTVKTPTGSNYYYFWDEKSGDVHVGNEFAGRSSSASDAYLKADHYATTLKIRQD' A
#
# COMPACT_ATOMS: atom_id res chain seq x y z
N MET A 1 13.09 7.64 2.67
CA MET A 1 12.89 6.19 2.82
C MET A 1 11.58 6.00 3.56
N ALA A 2 10.60 5.32 2.95
CA ALA A 2 9.35 4.99 3.62
C ALA A 2 9.68 4.22 4.91
N LYS A 3 9.16 4.68 6.05
CA LYS A 3 9.47 4.12 7.37
C LYS A 3 8.69 2.82 7.70
N GLY A 4 7.99 2.25 6.71
CA GLY A 4 7.21 1.02 6.87
C GLY A 4 8.01 -0.24 6.58
N LYS A 5 7.55 -1.36 7.15
CA LYS A 5 8.04 -2.71 6.82
C LYS A 5 7.60 -3.04 5.40
N GLN A 6 8.52 -3.57 4.58
CA GLN A 6 8.14 -4.12 3.28
C GLN A 6 7.26 -5.35 3.51
N MET A 7 6.01 -5.26 3.08
CA MET A 7 5.02 -6.31 3.29
C MET A 7 4.96 -7.27 2.11
N GLY A 8 5.16 -6.76 0.89
CA GLY A 8 5.17 -7.56 -0.33
C GLY A 8 5.09 -6.71 -1.59
N THR A 9 4.55 -7.30 -2.66
CA THR A 9 4.32 -6.61 -3.93
C THR A 9 2.86 -6.66 -4.33
N VAL A 10 2.37 -5.57 -4.92
CA VAL A 10 1.07 -5.45 -5.58
C VAL A 10 1.28 -5.27 -7.07
N LYS A 11 0.31 -5.70 -7.89
CA LYS A 11 0.41 -5.69 -9.35
C LYS A 11 -0.49 -4.60 -9.93
N THR A 12 0.06 -3.76 -10.80
CA THR A 12 -0.74 -2.77 -11.52
C THR A 12 -1.51 -3.42 -12.67
N PRO A 13 -2.56 -2.75 -13.17
CA PRO A 13 -3.31 -3.19 -14.35
C PRO A 13 -2.42 -3.32 -15.59
N THR A 14 -1.35 -2.53 -15.67
CA THR A 14 -0.34 -2.57 -16.74
C THR A 14 0.63 -3.76 -16.62
N GLY A 15 0.54 -4.55 -15.54
CA GLY A 15 1.38 -5.73 -15.32
C GLY A 15 2.66 -5.48 -14.53
N SER A 16 2.92 -4.24 -14.10
CA SER A 16 4.10 -3.89 -13.29
C SER A 16 3.89 -4.28 -11.83
N ASN A 17 4.96 -4.71 -11.16
CA ASN A 17 4.93 -5.01 -9.73
C ASN A 17 5.49 -3.82 -8.93
N TYR A 18 4.75 -3.36 -7.93
CA TYR A 18 5.18 -2.33 -6.98
C TYR A 18 5.33 -2.95 -5.60
N TYR A 19 6.42 -2.62 -4.92
CA TYR A 19 6.57 -2.95 -3.50
C TYR A 19 5.60 -2.10 -2.68
N TYR A 20 4.89 -2.72 -1.74
CA TYR A 20 4.12 -1.99 -0.76
C TYR A 20 4.72 -2.17 0.64
N PHE A 21 4.66 -1.09 1.40
CA PHE A 21 5.19 -0.95 2.73
C PHE A 21 4.03 -0.59 3.65
N TRP A 22 4.03 -1.13 4.86
CA TRP A 22 3.08 -0.76 5.89
C TRP A 22 3.82 -0.45 7.18
N ASP A 23 3.52 0.69 7.77
CA ASP A 23 4.00 1.06 9.09
C ASP A 23 2.97 0.62 10.14
N GLU A 24 3.34 -0.36 10.96
CA GLU A 24 2.45 -0.91 12.00
C GLU A 24 2.19 0.10 13.14
N LYS A 25 3.01 1.15 13.28
CA LYS A 25 2.87 2.14 14.35
C LYS A 25 1.93 3.28 13.98
N SER A 26 2.07 3.83 12.77
CA SER A 26 1.21 4.90 12.27
C SER A 26 0.02 4.40 11.46
N GLY A 27 0.08 3.13 11.03
CA GLY A 27 -0.86 2.53 10.10
C GLY A 27 -0.62 2.93 8.65
N ASP A 28 0.42 3.72 8.34
CA ASP A 28 0.59 4.27 7.00
C ASP A 28 0.98 3.19 5.99
N VAL A 29 0.20 3.08 4.91
CA VAL A 29 0.43 2.20 3.77
C VAL A 29 1.05 3.02 2.66
N HIS A 30 2.16 2.53 2.12
CA HIS A 30 2.85 3.14 0.99
C HIS A 30 2.99 2.12 -0.15
N VAL A 31 2.76 2.56 -1.39
CA VAL A 31 3.03 1.77 -2.59
C VAL A 31 4.14 2.47 -3.35
N GLY A 32 5.30 1.81 -3.48
CA GLY A 32 6.53 2.46 -3.91
C GLY A 32 6.92 3.58 -2.94
N ASN A 33 6.91 4.82 -3.44
CA ASN A 33 7.14 6.03 -2.66
C ASN A 33 5.86 6.84 -2.37
N GLU A 34 4.69 6.37 -2.79
CA GLU A 34 3.43 7.11 -2.64
C GLU A 34 2.59 6.61 -1.48
N PHE A 35 1.84 7.50 -0.84
CA PHE A 35 0.94 7.17 0.26
C PHE A 35 -0.38 6.63 -0.27
N ALA A 36 -0.71 5.39 0.12
CA ALA A 36 -1.88 4.64 -0.34
C ALA A 36 -3.05 4.65 0.67
N GLY A 37 -2.83 5.14 1.89
CA GLY A 37 -3.84 5.25 2.94
C GLY A 37 -3.33 4.77 4.30
N ARG A 38 -4.21 4.76 5.31
CA ARG A 38 -3.93 4.18 6.64
C ARG A 38 -4.69 2.88 6.83
N SER A 39 -4.05 1.91 7.46
CA SER A 39 -4.59 0.60 7.80
C SER A 39 -4.22 0.21 9.21
N SER A 40 -5.15 -0.46 9.90
CA SER A 40 -4.93 -1.01 11.24
C SER A 40 -4.53 -2.49 11.23
N SER A 41 -4.54 -3.12 10.05
CA SER A 41 -4.26 -4.56 9.88
C SER A 41 -3.51 -4.81 8.57
N ALA A 42 -2.63 -5.82 8.55
CA ALA A 42 -1.89 -6.21 7.36
C ALA A 42 -2.80 -6.55 6.15
N SER A 43 -3.93 -7.22 6.41
CA SER A 43 -4.90 -7.55 5.37
C SER A 43 -5.55 -6.31 4.74
N ASP A 44 -5.89 -5.31 5.57
CA ASP A 44 -6.42 -4.04 5.10
C ASP A 44 -5.35 -3.23 4.35
N ALA A 45 -4.10 -3.27 4.83
CA ALA A 45 -2.97 -2.62 4.17
C ALA A 45 -2.75 -3.16 2.76
N TYR A 46 -2.83 -4.49 2.58
CA TYR A 46 -2.78 -5.10 1.26
C TYR A 46 -3.93 -4.63 0.37
N LEU A 47 -5.17 -4.62 0.87
CA LEU A 47 -6.34 -4.19 0.10
C LEU A 47 -6.25 -2.72 -0.34
N LYS A 48 -5.72 -1.84 0.53
CA LYS A 48 -5.48 -0.43 0.21
C LYS A 48 -4.33 -0.26 -0.78
N ALA A 49 -3.25 -1.02 -0.61
CA ALA A 49 -2.13 -1.02 -1.54
C ALA A 49 -2.54 -1.52 -2.94
N ASP A 50 -3.32 -2.59 -3.02
CA ASP A 50 -3.82 -3.17 -4.27
C ASP A 50 -4.81 -2.24 -4.98
N HIS A 51 -5.74 -1.65 -4.21
CA HIS A 51 -6.64 -0.61 -4.73
C HIS A 51 -5.86 0.60 -5.25
N TYR A 52 -4.85 1.07 -4.51
CA TYR A 52 -4.05 2.21 -4.95
C TYR A 52 -3.21 1.90 -6.19
N ALA A 53 -2.58 0.72 -6.25
CA ALA A 53 -1.82 0.28 -7.42
C ALA A 53 -2.69 0.14 -8.68
N THR A 54 -3.99 -0.12 -8.52
CA THR A 54 -4.94 -0.29 -9.64
C THR A 54 -5.67 0.97 -10.04
N THR A 55 -5.98 1.85 -9.09
CA THR A 55 -6.84 3.01 -9.32
C THR A 55 -6.12 4.35 -9.19
N LEU A 56 -4.91 4.35 -8.61
CA LEU A 56 -4.19 5.55 -8.15
C LEU A 56 -5.02 6.41 -7.18
N LYS A 57 -5.99 5.80 -6.49
CA LYS A 57 -6.86 6.45 -5.51
C LYS A 57 -6.68 5.82 -4.14
N ILE A 58 -6.60 6.68 -3.13
CA ILE A 58 -6.61 6.27 -1.73
C ILE A 58 -8.00 5.72 -1.41
N ARG A 59 -8.05 4.51 -0.84
CA ARG A 59 -9.29 3.89 -0.40
C ARG A 59 -9.70 4.49 0.95
N GLN A 60 -10.78 5.28 0.96
CA GLN A 60 -11.42 5.78 2.17
C GLN A 60 -12.44 4.73 2.62
N ASP A 61 -12.14 4.02 3.71
CA ASP A 61 -13.04 3.10 4.42
C ASP A 61 -12.96 3.48 5.91
#